data_AF-A0ABD6Y440-F1
#
_entry.id   AF-A0ABD6Y440-F1
#
_cell.length_a   1.000
_cell.length_b   1.000
_cell.length_c   1.000
_cell.angle_alpha   90.00
_cell.angle_beta   90.00
_cell.angle_gamma   90.00
#
_symmetry.space_group_name_H-M   'P 1'
#
loop_
_entity.id
_entity.type
_entity.pdbx_description
1 polymer ?
#
loop_
_entity_poly.entity_id
_entity_poly.type
_entity_poly.pdbx_seq_one_letter_code
_entity_poly.pdbx_strand_id
1 'polypeptide(L)'
;MVTGVTTWNEVTSQTFASHESPVIADYTPDYLVVGAEVVSLGDDDIVKTVTYTADEQKLTVTFIDDTTGETLKMVIKSGPSSADTGYNTASDIKNYTDAHYELVSDSTNGANLVFDHDANIEQHYAVHLKHHTNHRTDTKSVHRTIHYTYADGTPAGDDVVQTASFTRNGQYDQVTHETAWGDWTENQNLGQVVSPKIDGYTASQDVVAEMAVTPTSEDSEITVVYGKAPDKSRKPNQPAQPEKPGQIDYQGQPQEIPSASAETRNKLPQTGDDNDSALAAGFIGLTSLLAMLGLGKKRKQD
;
A
#
# COMPACT_ATOMS: atom_id res chain seq x y z
N MET A 1 115.84 24.70 -2.83
CA MET A 1 114.52 24.31 -3.38
C MET A 1 113.46 24.88 -2.45
N VAL A 2 112.38 25.45 -2.98
CA VAL A 2 111.23 25.87 -2.16
C VAL A 2 110.10 24.88 -2.40
N THR A 3 109.82 24.03 -1.42
CA THR A 3 108.64 23.17 -1.42
C THR A 3 107.44 24.00 -0.97
N GLY A 4 106.76 24.62 -1.92
CA GLY A 4 105.50 25.31 -1.66
C GLY A 4 104.43 24.30 -1.26
N VAL A 5 104.08 24.26 0.03
CA VAL A 5 102.93 23.50 0.51
C VAL A 5 101.68 24.32 0.24
N THR A 6 100.92 23.95 -0.80
CA THR A 6 99.58 24.51 -1.03
C THR A 6 98.66 24.04 0.08
N THR A 7 98.33 24.94 1.00
CA THR A 7 97.28 24.75 1.98
C THR A 7 95.97 25.24 1.38
N TRP A 8 95.03 24.33 1.15
CA TRP A 8 93.66 24.68 0.82
C TRP A 8 92.94 25.04 2.12
N ASN A 9 92.25 26.18 2.13
CA ASN A 9 91.39 26.55 3.24
C ASN A 9 90.12 25.69 3.20
N GLU A 10 89.60 25.28 4.36
CA GLU A 10 88.27 24.67 4.43
C GLU A 10 87.22 25.65 3.91
N VAL A 11 86.33 25.16 3.05
CA VAL A 11 85.17 25.92 2.56
C VAL A 11 83.99 25.52 3.42
N THR A 12 83.30 26.50 4.01
CA THR A 12 82.08 26.25 4.79
C THR A 12 81.00 25.64 3.90
N SER A 13 80.27 24.66 4.43
CA SER A 13 79.10 24.11 3.75
C SER A 13 78.06 25.21 3.47
N GLN A 14 77.28 25.00 2.40
CA GLN A 14 76.15 25.84 2.03
C GLN A 14 74.84 25.10 2.30
N THR A 15 73.71 25.79 2.15
CA THR A 15 72.39 25.19 2.41
C THR A 15 71.42 25.60 1.32
N PHE A 16 70.81 24.60 0.67
CA PHE A 16 69.64 24.83 -0.16
C PHE A 16 68.44 25.08 0.76
N ALA A 17 67.72 26.18 0.54
CA ALA A 17 66.50 26.47 1.28
C ALA A 17 65.40 25.46 0.94
N SER A 18 64.51 25.20 1.89
CA SER A 18 63.31 24.40 1.64
C SER A 18 62.38 25.09 0.64
N HIS A 19 61.61 24.30 -0.11
CA HIS A 19 60.63 24.80 -1.06
C HIS A 19 59.27 24.11 -0.84
N GLU A 20 58.20 24.91 -0.79
CA GLU A 20 56.82 24.41 -0.82
C GLU A 20 56.54 23.86 -2.22
N SER A 21 55.93 22.67 -2.30
CA SER A 21 55.47 22.11 -3.55
C SER A 21 54.27 22.90 -4.08
N PRO A 22 54.20 23.19 -5.40
CA PRO A 22 53.04 23.83 -6.01
C PRO A 22 51.72 23.13 -5.64
N VAL A 23 50.71 23.91 -5.24
CA VAL A 23 49.35 23.37 -5.14
C VAL A 23 48.82 23.17 -6.55
N ILE A 24 48.65 21.92 -6.95
CA ILE A 24 47.97 21.51 -8.17
C ILE A 24 46.57 21.06 -7.77
N ALA A 25 45.53 21.64 -8.38
CA ALA A 25 44.16 21.22 -8.11
C ALA A 25 44.01 19.72 -8.42
N ASP A 26 43.34 18.99 -7.54
CA ASP A 26 43.03 17.55 -7.67
C ASP A 26 44.25 16.61 -7.64
N TYR A 27 45.40 17.09 -7.16
CA TYR A 27 46.58 16.27 -6.95
C TYR A 27 47.29 16.58 -5.63
N THR A 28 47.45 15.54 -4.81
CA THR A 28 48.30 15.56 -3.62
C THR A 28 49.76 15.21 -3.99
N PRO A 29 50.76 16.07 -3.70
CA PRO A 29 52.17 15.72 -3.84
C PRO A 29 52.63 14.76 -2.73
N ASP A 30 53.55 13.86 -3.06
CA ASP A 30 54.25 12.99 -2.09
C ASP A 30 55.04 13.76 -1.03
N TYR A 31 55.52 14.97 -1.37
CA TYR A 31 56.10 15.93 -0.43
C TYR A 31 55.41 17.30 -0.59
N LEU A 32 54.70 17.76 0.45
CA LEU A 32 54.20 19.14 0.51
C LEU A 32 55.34 20.16 0.59
N VAL A 33 56.46 19.80 1.22
CA VAL A 33 57.66 20.62 1.33
C VAL A 33 58.89 19.77 1.03
N VAL A 34 59.70 20.19 0.07
CA VAL A 34 61.06 19.68 -0.10
C VAL A 34 61.93 20.36 0.94
N GLY A 35 62.47 19.58 1.89
CA GLY A 35 63.25 20.09 3.01
C GLY A 35 64.56 20.79 2.60
N ALA A 36 65.08 21.63 3.48
CA ALA A 36 66.39 22.25 3.29
C ALA A 36 67.52 21.22 3.43
N GLU A 37 68.54 21.30 2.59
CA GLU A 37 69.67 20.36 2.58
C GLU A 37 71.02 21.08 2.60
N VAL A 38 71.96 20.54 3.38
CA VAL A 38 73.31 21.09 3.55
C VAL A 38 74.25 20.40 2.58
N VAL A 39 75.02 21.18 1.82
CA VAL A 39 75.97 20.68 0.81
C VAL A 39 77.38 21.19 1.05
N SER A 40 78.36 20.35 0.74
CA SER A 40 79.80 20.55 0.94
C SER A 40 80.54 20.55 -0.39
N LEU A 41 81.79 21.03 -0.38
CA LEU A 41 82.64 21.02 -1.58
C LEU A 41 82.99 19.58 -1.98
N GLY A 42 82.51 19.14 -3.14
CA GLY A 42 82.74 17.80 -3.68
C GLY A 42 81.55 16.84 -3.54
N ASP A 43 80.42 17.31 -3.01
CA ASP A 43 79.15 16.58 -3.11
C ASP A 43 78.66 16.56 -4.57
N ASP A 44 77.97 15.48 -4.95
CA ASP A 44 77.29 15.36 -6.25
C ASP A 44 76.03 16.25 -6.32
N ASP A 45 75.56 16.54 -7.54
CA ASP A 45 74.31 17.27 -7.78
C ASP A 45 73.10 16.53 -7.15
N ILE A 46 72.34 17.23 -6.30
CA ILE A 46 71.14 16.67 -5.67
C ILE A 46 69.90 16.94 -6.52
N VAL A 47 69.21 15.88 -6.92
CA VAL A 47 67.93 15.93 -7.62
C VAL A 47 66.82 15.38 -6.72
N LYS A 48 65.77 16.18 -6.51
CA LYS A 48 64.53 15.76 -5.84
C LYS A 48 63.39 15.81 -6.85
N THR A 49 62.65 14.71 -6.96
CA THR A 49 61.42 14.63 -7.74
C THR A 49 60.24 14.64 -6.78
N VAL A 50 59.30 15.57 -6.98
CA VAL A 50 58.00 15.58 -6.31
C VAL A 50 56.99 14.91 -7.25
N THR A 51 56.29 13.90 -6.75
CA THR A 51 55.31 13.11 -7.51
C THR A 51 53.91 13.45 -7.06
N TYR A 52 53.05 13.82 -8.00
CA TYR A 52 51.67 14.21 -7.75
C TYR A 52 50.74 13.02 -8.00
N THR A 53 49.93 12.67 -7.00
CA THR A 53 48.91 11.62 -7.09
C THR A 53 47.54 12.26 -7.20
N ALA A 54 46.74 11.87 -8.20
CA ALA A 54 45.39 12.40 -8.36
C ALA A 54 44.51 12.05 -7.15
N ASP A 55 43.76 13.02 -6.65
CA ASP A 55 42.93 12.87 -5.45
C ASP A 55 41.76 11.90 -5.71
N GLU A 56 41.37 11.13 -4.69
CA GLU A 56 40.29 10.15 -4.77
C GLU A 56 38.92 10.83 -4.67
N GLN A 57 38.13 10.68 -5.73
CA GLN A 57 36.77 11.18 -5.85
C GLN A 57 35.74 10.09 -5.54
N LYS A 58 34.49 10.53 -5.29
CA LYS A 58 33.33 9.65 -5.10
C LYS A 58 32.14 10.14 -5.90
N LEU A 59 31.40 9.19 -6.46
CA LEU A 59 30.09 9.46 -7.05
C LEU A 59 29.06 8.43 -6.61
N THR A 60 27.80 8.88 -6.55
CA THR A 60 26.65 8.07 -6.18
C THR A 60 25.55 8.24 -7.22
N VAL A 61 25.06 7.12 -7.76
CA VAL A 61 23.88 7.06 -8.64
C VAL A 61 22.73 6.42 -7.87
N THR A 62 21.61 7.11 -7.77
CA THR A 62 20.42 6.68 -7.01
C THR A 62 19.24 6.44 -7.94
N PHE A 63 18.71 5.22 -7.92
CA PHE A 63 17.49 4.84 -8.62
C PHE A 63 16.31 4.96 -7.66
N ILE A 64 15.32 5.76 -8.04
CA ILE A 64 14.18 6.15 -7.20
C ILE A 64 12.90 5.68 -7.90
N ASP A 65 11.98 5.09 -7.13
CA ASP A 65 10.62 4.84 -7.57
C ASP A 65 9.71 6.01 -7.16
N ASP A 66 9.22 6.76 -8.14
CA ASP A 66 8.29 7.86 -7.97
C ASP A 66 6.85 7.38 -7.62
N THR A 67 6.53 6.09 -7.79
CA THR A 67 5.22 5.55 -7.36
C THR A 67 5.14 5.43 -5.84
N THR A 68 6.18 4.91 -5.19
CA THR A 68 6.22 4.70 -3.72
C THR A 68 7.04 5.76 -2.97
N GLY A 69 7.96 6.45 -3.64
CA GLY A 69 8.96 7.35 -3.05
C GLY A 69 10.22 6.64 -2.53
N GLU A 70 10.34 5.33 -2.73
CA GLU A 70 11.45 4.51 -2.20
C GLU A 70 12.70 4.53 -3.09
N THR A 71 13.85 4.23 -2.47
CA THR A 71 15.12 4.01 -3.22
C THR A 71 15.22 2.56 -3.67
N LEU A 72 15.17 2.33 -4.98
CA LEU A 72 15.29 1.01 -5.61
C LEU A 72 16.71 0.45 -5.58
N LYS A 73 17.71 1.31 -5.82
CA LYS A 73 19.13 0.93 -5.90
C LYS A 73 20.02 2.16 -5.68
N MET A 74 21.15 1.95 -5.04
CA MET A 74 22.24 2.94 -4.96
C MET A 74 23.53 2.31 -5.49
N VAL A 75 24.22 3.01 -6.38
CA VAL A 75 25.52 2.61 -6.95
C VAL A 75 26.55 3.65 -6.53
N ILE A 76 27.50 3.25 -5.68
CA ILE A 76 28.60 4.11 -5.22
C ILE A 76 29.88 3.67 -5.93
N LYS A 77 30.66 4.64 -6.41
CA LYS A 77 31.97 4.43 -7.04
C LYS A 77 32.99 5.38 -6.41
N SER A 78 34.25 4.94 -6.32
CA SER A 78 35.38 5.82 -6.05
C SER A 78 36.54 5.51 -7.00
N GLY A 79 37.42 6.50 -7.18
CA GLY A 79 38.54 6.44 -8.11
C GLY A 79 39.22 7.81 -8.23
N PRO A 80 40.37 7.90 -8.91
CA PRO A 80 41.08 9.16 -9.06
C PRO A 80 40.29 10.16 -9.94
N SER A 81 40.51 11.44 -9.69
CA SER A 81 39.98 12.55 -10.49
C SER A 81 40.20 12.34 -12.01
N SER A 82 39.24 12.79 -12.82
CA SER A 82 39.14 12.52 -14.28
C SER A 82 38.96 11.05 -14.72
N ALA A 83 38.95 10.05 -13.83
CA ALA A 83 38.92 8.66 -14.26
C ALA A 83 37.52 8.19 -14.72
N ASP A 84 37.51 7.36 -15.77
CA ASP A 84 36.33 6.68 -16.26
C ASP A 84 35.87 5.61 -15.27
N THR A 85 34.58 5.62 -14.90
CA THR A 85 34.01 4.67 -13.93
C THR A 85 33.63 3.30 -14.50
N GLY A 86 33.62 3.18 -15.84
CA GLY A 86 33.07 2.06 -16.59
C GLY A 86 31.56 1.84 -16.38
N TYR A 87 30.83 2.85 -15.89
CA TYR A 87 29.42 2.74 -15.53
C TYR A 87 28.54 3.77 -16.25
N ASN A 88 27.39 3.27 -16.73
CA ASN A 88 26.25 4.06 -17.18
C ASN A 88 24.96 3.40 -16.70
N THR A 89 23.86 4.14 -16.76
CA THR A 89 22.54 3.75 -16.25
C THR A 89 21.80 2.75 -17.15
N ALA A 90 22.19 2.58 -18.41
CA ALA A 90 21.34 1.99 -19.45
C ALA A 90 20.93 0.53 -19.17
N SER A 91 21.84 -0.30 -18.66
CA SER A 91 21.51 -1.70 -18.30
C SER A 91 20.60 -1.80 -17.08
N ASP A 92 20.79 -0.93 -16.09
CA ASP A 92 19.94 -0.90 -14.88
C ASP A 92 18.54 -0.39 -15.22
N ILE A 93 18.43 0.71 -15.98
CA ILE A 93 17.16 1.22 -16.52
C ILE A 93 16.45 0.10 -17.30
N LYS A 94 17.17 -0.61 -18.18
CA LYS A 94 16.56 -1.72 -18.95
C LYS A 94 15.97 -2.79 -18.03
N ASN A 95 16.70 -3.23 -17.01
CA ASN A 95 16.22 -4.23 -16.06
C ASN A 95 14.93 -3.79 -15.35
N TYR A 96 14.82 -2.52 -14.95
CA TYR A 96 13.58 -1.98 -14.38
C TYR A 96 12.46 -1.89 -15.41
N THR A 97 12.73 -1.49 -16.66
CA THR A 97 11.69 -1.45 -17.71
C THR A 97 11.19 -2.84 -18.12
N ASP A 98 12.07 -3.85 -18.12
CA ASP A 98 11.69 -5.26 -18.31
C ASP A 98 10.81 -5.76 -17.13
N ALA A 99 11.00 -5.19 -15.94
CA ALA A 99 10.20 -5.42 -14.73
C ALA A 99 9.00 -4.47 -14.59
N HIS A 100 8.50 -3.91 -15.70
CA HIS A 100 7.31 -3.04 -15.78
C HIS A 100 7.39 -1.67 -15.09
N TYR A 101 8.59 -1.12 -14.90
CA TYR A 101 8.76 0.31 -14.64
C TYR A 101 8.78 1.12 -15.95
N GLU A 102 8.46 2.40 -15.85
CA GLU A 102 8.61 3.43 -16.88
C GLU A 102 9.69 4.41 -16.45
N LEU A 103 10.63 4.75 -17.34
CA LEU A 103 11.63 5.79 -17.06
C LEU A 103 10.96 7.17 -17.02
N VAL A 104 11.12 7.90 -15.91
CA VAL A 104 10.63 9.28 -15.74
C VAL A 104 11.75 10.27 -16.07
N SER A 105 12.95 10.07 -15.52
CA SER A 105 14.13 10.87 -15.87
C SER A 105 15.44 10.14 -15.58
N ASP A 106 16.50 10.51 -16.29
CA ASP A 106 17.87 10.08 -16.05
C ASP A 106 18.79 11.30 -16.12
N SER A 107 19.32 11.74 -14.98
CA SER A 107 20.25 12.88 -14.90
C SER A 107 21.58 12.64 -15.62
N THR A 108 21.97 11.38 -15.84
CA THR A 108 23.17 11.03 -16.62
C THR A 108 22.94 11.13 -18.13
N ASN A 109 21.67 11.19 -18.57
CA ASN A 109 21.26 11.11 -19.98
C ASN A 109 21.86 9.89 -20.72
N GLY A 110 22.03 8.76 -20.02
CA GLY A 110 22.68 7.56 -20.54
C GLY A 110 24.19 7.68 -20.80
N ALA A 111 24.84 8.78 -20.38
CA ALA A 111 26.28 8.95 -20.53
C ALA A 111 27.07 8.00 -19.63
N ASN A 112 28.29 7.67 -20.05
CA ASN A 112 29.25 6.97 -19.21
C ASN A 112 29.87 7.96 -18.21
N LEU A 113 29.88 7.61 -16.93
CA LEU A 113 30.27 8.52 -15.86
C LEU A 113 31.79 8.57 -15.68
N VAL A 114 32.28 9.78 -15.39
CA VAL A 114 33.68 10.12 -15.17
C VAL A 114 33.75 10.91 -13.86
N PHE A 115 34.75 10.65 -13.02
CA PHE A 115 34.95 11.44 -11.81
C PHE A 115 35.39 12.87 -12.13
N ASP A 116 34.82 13.83 -11.43
CA ASP A 116 35.18 15.25 -11.52
C ASP A 116 36.46 15.60 -10.74
N HIS A 117 36.48 16.83 -10.24
CA HIS A 117 37.61 17.60 -9.75
C HIS A 117 37.18 18.43 -8.51
N ASP A 118 36.31 17.87 -7.66
CA ASP A 118 35.96 18.51 -6.38
C ASP A 118 35.72 17.48 -5.27
N ALA A 119 36.80 17.14 -4.56
CA ALA A 119 36.75 16.21 -3.42
C ALA A 119 35.90 16.70 -2.23
N ASN A 120 35.39 17.94 -2.27
CA ASN A 120 34.49 18.49 -1.24
C ASN A 120 33.01 18.28 -1.58
N ILE A 121 32.67 17.95 -2.83
CA ILE A 121 31.30 17.79 -3.31
C ILE A 121 31.14 16.39 -3.91
N GLU A 122 30.32 15.55 -3.27
CA GLU A 122 30.01 14.24 -3.84
C GLU A 122 29.14 14.40 -5.09
N GLN A 123 29.61 13.86 -6.21
CA GLN A 123 28.84 13.82 -7.46
C GLN A 123 27.61 12.93 -7.27
N HIS A 124 26.42 13.54 -7.33
CA HIS A 124 25.16 12.81 -7.22
C HIS A 124 24.39 12.81 -8.54
N TYR A 125 23.95 11.61 -8.93
CA TYR A 125 23.07 11.40 -10.08
C TYR A 125 21.80 10.68 -9.62
N ALA A 126 20.65 11.14 -10.11
CA ALA A 126 19.35 10.50 -9.90
C ALA A 126 18.82 9.89 -11.21
N VAL A 127 18.19 8.72 -11.08
CA VAL A 127 17.35 8.09 -12.10
C VAL A 127 15.99 7.87 -11.47
N HIS A 128 14.97 8.51 -12.03
CA HIS A 128 13.59 8.38 -11.57
C HIS A 128 12.83 7.43 -12.48
N LEU A 129 12.17 6.45 -11.88
CA LEU A 129 11.31 5.46 -12.52
C LEU A 129 9.94 5.49 -11.82
N LYS A 130 8.90 4.99 -12.47
CA LYS A 130 7.58 4.79 -11.86
C LYS A 130 6.99 3.46 -12.33
N HIS A 131 6.01 2.92 -11.63
CA HIS A 131 5.31 1.71 -12.07
C HIS A 131 4.41 1.97 -13.30
N HIS A 132 4.39 1.04 -14.27
CA HIS A 132 3.29 0.99 -15.23
C HIS A 132 2.01 0.50 -14.56
N THR A 133 0.89 1.21 -14.79
CA THR A 133 -0.43 0.81 -14.30
C THR A 133 -1.42 0.67 -15.45
N ASN A 134 -2.34 -0.29 -15.32
CA ASN A 134 -3.41 -0.54 -16.29
C ASN A 134 -4.78 -0.37 -15.64
N HIS A 135 -5.76 0.09 -16.40
CA HIS A 135 -7.13 0.14 -15.92
C HIS A 135 -7.73 -1.26 -15.77
N ARG A 136 -8.52 -1.47 -14.73
CA ARG A 136 -9.37 -2.65 -14.55
C ARG A 136 -10.77 -2.24 -14.10
N THR A 137 -11.73 -3.07 -14.47
CA THR A 137 -13.13 -2.96 -14.06
C THR A 137 -13.56 -4.29 -13.46
N ASP A 138 -14.35 -4.23 -12.39
CA ASP A 138 -14.95 -5.37 -11.70
C ASP A 138 -16.47 -5.14 -11.63
N THR A 139 -17.24 -6.21 -11.82
CA THR A 139 -18.70 -6.17 -11.96
C THR A 139 -19.35 -7.26 -11.14
N LYS A 140 -20.37 -6.91 -10.37
CA LYS A 140 -21.21 -7.84 -9.62
C LYS A 140 -22.67 -7.61 -9.96
N SER A 141 -23.47 -8.66 -9.88
CA SER A 141 -24.92 -8.56 -9.94
C SER A 141 -25.53 -9.20 -8.70
N VAL A 142 -26.71 -8.71 -8.33
CA VAL A 142 -27.55 -9.26 -7.25
C VAL A 142 -28.93 -9.49 -7.83
N HIS A 143 -29.45 -10.70 -7.63
CA HIS A 143 -30.70 -11.17 -8.19
C HIS A 143 -31.77 -11.34 -7.12
N ARG A 144 -33.01 -11.00 -7.48
CA ARG A 144 -34.20 -11.35 -6.70
C ARG A 144 -35.20 -12.07 -7.58
N THR A 145 -35.52 -13.31 -7.24
CA THR A 145 -36.54 -14.10 -7.92
C THR A 145 -37.82 -14.12 -7.09
N ILE A 146 -38.95 -13.81 -7.71
CA ILE A 146 -40.28 -13.87 -7.09
C ILE A 146 -41.06 -15.00 -7.75
N HIS A 147 -41.28 -16.06 -6.98
CA HIS A 147 -42.06 -17.23 -7.40
C HIS A 147 -43.54 -17.04 -7.09
N TYR A 148 -44.40 -17.46 -8.01
CA TYR A 148 -45.85 -17.47 -7.83
C TYR A 148 -46.37 -18.89 -7.83
N THR A 149 -46.92 -19.36 -6.72
CA THR A 149 -47.43 -20.74 -6.57
C THR A 149 -48.84 -20.78 -6.00
N TYR A 150 -49.59 -21.82 -6.29
CA TYR A 150 -50.81 -22.15 -5.58
C TYR A 150 -50.48 -22.84 -4.25
N ALA A 151 -51.46 -22.94 -3.35
CA ALA A 151 -51.29 -23.60 -2.04
C ALA A 151 -50.90 -25.09 -2.09
N ASP A 152 -50.97 -25.75 -3.26
CA ASP A 152 -50.48 -27.11 -3.50
C ASP A 152 -49.04 -27.17 -4.04
N GLY A 153 -48.38 -26.02 -4.20
CA GLY A 153 -47.02 -25.89 -4.73
C GLY A 153 -46.92 -25.83 -6.26
N THR A 154 -48.03 -25.94 -6.99
CA THR A 154 -48.00 -25.79 -8.46
C THR A 154 -47.81 -24.33 -8.88
N PRO A 155 -47.16 -24.03 -10.02
CA PRO A 155 -46.99 -22.65 -10.49
C PRO A 155 -48.33 -21.95 -10.75
N ALA A 156 -48.47 -20.72 -10.24
CA ALA A 156 -49.62 -19.85 -10.42
C ALA A 156 -49.39 -18.75 -11.48
N GLY A 157 -48.14 -18.53 -11.88
CA GLY A 157 -47.72 -17.60 -12.93
C GLY A 157 -46.23 -17.74 -13.21
N ASP A 158 -45.72 -16.95 -14.15
CA ASP A 158 -44.29 -16.88 -14.46
C ASP A 158 -43.52 -16.15 -13.34
N ASP A 159 -42.31 -16.63 -13.02
CA ASP A 159 -41.44 -15.98 -12.04
C ASP A 159 -41.01 -14.58 -12.50
N VAL A 160 -40.90 -13.64 -11.56
CA VAL A 160 -40.31 -12.32 -11.81
C VAL A 160 -38.89 -12.27 -11.26
N VAL A 161 -37.90 -12.19 -12.16
CA VAL A 161 -36.49 -11.97 -11.81
C VAL A 161 -36.15 -10.50 -11.94
N GLN A 162 -35.55 -9.92 -10.91
CA GLN A 162 -34.99 -8.58 -10.90
C GLN A 162 -33.48 -8.64 -10.68
N THR A 163 -32.74 -7.73 -11.29
CA THR A 163 -31.28 -7.67 -11.23
C THR A 163 -30.84 -6.25 -10.92
N ALA A 164 -29.96 -6.10 -9.92
CA ALA A 164 -29.12 -4.92 -9.75
C ALA A 164 -27.72 -5.26 -10.23
N SER A 165 -27.04 -4.32 -10.88
CA SER A 165 -25.67 -4.53 -11.37
C SER A 165 -24.76 -3.41 -10.92
N PHE A 166 -23.72 -3.79 -10.17
CA PHE A 166 -22.72 -2.90 -9.59
C PHE A 166 -21.42 -3.00 -10.37
N THR A 167 -20.75 -1.86 -10.56
CA THR A 167 -19.44 -1.79 -11.21
C THR A 167 -18.48 -1.00 -10.33
N ARG A 168 -17.20 -1.38 -10.31
CA ARG A 168 -16.12 -0.53 -9.79
C ARG A 168 -14.95 -0.53 -10.76
N ASN A 169 -14.19 0.55 -10.75
CA ASN A 169 -12.97 0.68 -11.51
C ASN A 169 -11.75 0.68 -10.58
N GLY A 170 -10.58 0.33 -11.09
CA GLY A 170 -9.34 0.33 -10.33
C GLY A 170 -8.12 0.41 -11.23
N GLN A 171 -6.97 0.74 -10.64
CA GLN A 171 -5.68 0.71 -11.32
C GLN A 171 -4.90 -0.51 -10.86
N TYR A 172 -4.57 -1.39 -11.80
CA TYR A 172 -3.70 -2.53 -11.60
C TYR A 172 -2.24 -2.15 -11.80
N ASP A 173 -1.45 -2.36 -10.78
CA ASP A 173 -0.01 -2.13 -10.77
C ASP A 173 0.71 -3.35 -11.37
N GLN A 174 1.54 -3.13 -12.39
CA GLN A 174 2.25 -4.23 -13.04
C GLN A 174 3.47 -4.73 -12.28
N VAL A 175 3.99 -3.96 -11.33
CA VAL A 175 5.17 -4.29 -10.51
C VAL A 175 4.75 -5.04 -9.26
N THR A 176 3.74 -4.55 -8.53
CA THR A 176 3.26 -5.19 -7.28
C THR A 176 2.22 -6.29 -7.54
N HIS A 177 1.60 -6.29 -8.72
CA HIS A 177 0.45 -7.13 -9.09
C HIS A 177 -0.81 -6.92 -8.23
N GLU A 178 -0.90 -5.78 -7.54
CA GLU A 178 -2.09 -5.38 -6.78
C GLU A 178 -3.04 -4.52 -7.64
N THR A 179 -4.31 -4.40 -7.22
CA THR A 179 -5.27 -3.47 -7.85
C THR A 179 -5.78 -2.50 -6.81
N ALA A 180 -5.45 -1.22 -6.97
CA ALA A 180 -6.05 -0.11 -6.24
C ALA A 180 -7.48 0.10 -6.77
N TRP A 181 -8.45 -0.57 -6.16
CA TRP A 181 -9.86 -0.43 -6.47
C TRP A 181 -10.42 0.88 -5.91
N GLY A 182 -11.17 1.61 -6.72
CA GLY A 182 -12.07 2.66 -6.26
C GLY A 182 -13.40 2.08 -5.77
N ASP A 183 -14.31 2.99 -5.41
CA ASP A 183 -15.64 2.64 -4.92
C ASP A 183 -16.50 1.93 -5.97
N TRP A 184 -17.47 1.17 -5.48
CA TRP A 184 -18.57 0.66 -6.30
C TRP A 184 -19.52 1.79 -6.67
N THR A 185 -20.18 1.64 -7.82
CA THR A 185 -21.41 2.38 -8.15
C THR A 185 -22.41 2.32 -6.99
N GLU A 186 -23.19 3.39 -6.85
CA GLU A 186 -24.20 3.56 -5.78
C GLU A 186 -25.12 2.34 -5.60
N ASN A 187 -25.59 2.16 -4.36
CA ASN A 187 -26.59 1.16 -4.00
C ASN A 187 -27.85 1.31 -4.87
N GLN A 188 -28.47 0.18 -5.22
CA GLN A 188 -29.63 0.14 -6.11
C GLN A 188 -30.85 -0.42 -5.38
N ASN A 189 -32.05 -0.04 -5.82
CA ASN A 189 -33.29 -0.62 -5.32
C ASN A 189 -33.88 -1.56 -6.36
N LEU A 190 -34.12 -2.81 -5.97
CA LEU A 190 -35.01 -3.71 -6.70
C LEU A 190 -36.44 -3.27 -6.38
N GLY A 191 -37.07 -2.57 -7.34
CA GLY A 191 -38.38 -1.94 -7.14
C GLY A 191 -39.48 -2.92 -6.76
N GLN A 192 -40.55 -2.42 -6.13
CA GLN A 192 -41.69 -3.24 -5.73
C GLN A 192 -42.34 -3.97 -6.92
N VAL A 193 -42.89 -5.16 -6.68
CA VAL A 193 -43.60 -5.96 -7.68
C VAL A 193 -45.01 -6.24 -7.19
N VAL A 194 -46.01 -5.86 -7.98
CA VAL A 194 -47.42 -6.14 -7.68
C VAL A 194 -47.74 -7.56 -8.12
N SER A 195 -48.30 -8.36 -7.22
CA SER A 195 -48.67 -9.74 -7.51
C SER A 195 -49.80 -9.81 -8.54
N PRO A 196 -49.71 -10.69 -9.56
CA PRO A 196 -50.77 -10.90 -10.54
C PRO A 196 -52.14 -11.16 -9.92
N LYS A 197 -53.21 -10.60 -10.51
CA LYS A 197 -54.58 -10.92 -10.09
C LYS A 197 -55.04 -12.21 -10.76
N ILE A 198 -55.39 -13.20 -9.96
CA ILE A 198 -55.92 -14.49 -10.41
C ILE A 198 -57.36 -14.62 -9.92
N ASP A 199 -58.31 -14.79 -10.84
CA ASP A 199 -59.74 -14.83 -10.52
C ASP A 199 -60.09 -15.98 -9.57
N GLY A 200 -60.76 -15.66 -8.46
CA GLY A 200 -61.11 -16.62 -7.42
C GLY A 200 -59.99 -16.94 -6.43
N TYR A 201 -58.84 -16.26 -6.50
CA TYR A 201 -57.70 -16.43 -5.59
C TYR A 201 -57.29 -15.10 -4.94
N THR A 202 -56.43 -15.18 -3.92
CA THR A 202 -55.83 -14.04 -3.21
C THR A 202 -54.38 -14.41 -2.88
N ALA A 203 -53.46 -13.49 -3.15
CA ALA A 203 -52.03 -13.67 -2.92
C ALA A 203 -51.69 -13.57 -1.42
N SER A 204 -50.64 -14.26 -0.98
CA SER A 204 -50.09 -14.09 0.38
C SER A 204 -49.43 -12.72 0.58
N GLN A 205 -49.02 -12.07 -0.50
CA GLN A 205 -48.50 -10.71 -0.56
C GLN A 205 -49.10 -10.05 -1.81
N ASP A 206 -49.94 -9.01 -1.66
CA ASP A 206 -50.49 -8.28 -2.81
C ASP A 206 -49.41 -7.46 -3.54
N VAL A 207 -48.39 -7.03 -2.81
CA VAL A 207 -47.19 -6.35 -3.32
C VAL A 207 -45.98 -6.92 -2.60
N VAL A 208 -45.00 -7.40 -3.35
CA VAL A 208 -43.64 -7.65 -2.86
C VAL A 208 -42.93 -6.30 -2.80
N ALA A 209 -42.53 -5.88 -1.60
CA ALA A 209 -41.94 -4.56 -1.37
C ALA A 209 -40.63 -4.33 -2.16
N GLU A 210 -40.24 -3.07 -2.32
CA GLU A 210 -38.91 -2.75 -2.82
C GLU A 210 -37.81 -3.22 -1.85
N MET A 211 -36.62 -3.46 -2.38
CA MET A 211 -35.47 -3.92 -1.60
C MET A 211 -34.21 -3.20 -2.05
N ALA A 212 -33.59 -2.44 -1.14
CA ALA A 212 -32.27 -1.87 -1.34
C ALA A 212 -31.21 -2.98 -1.33
N VAL A 213 -30.28 -2.93 -2.29
CA VAL A 213 -29.21 -3.91 -2.46
C VAL A 213 -27.87 -3.20 -2.66
N THR A 214 -26.81 -3.89 -2.23
CA THR A 214 -25.42 -3.45 -2.25
C THR A 214 -24.56 -4.45 -3.05
N PRO A 215 -23.31 -4.13 -3.42
CA PRO A 215 -22.37 -5.07 -4.07
C PRO A 215 -21.95 -6.30 -3.23
N THR A 216 -22.45 -6.39 -1.99
CA THR A 216 -22.24 -7.52 -1.05
C THR A 216 -23.56 -8.09 -0.55
N SER A 217 -24.69 -7.72 -1.16
CA SER A 217 -25.95 -8.41 -0.93
C SER A 217 -25.92 -9.75 -1.65
N GLU A 218 -26.39 -10.80 -0.99
CA GLU A 218 -26.59 -12.11 -1.61
C GLU A 218 -27.86 -12.10 -2.47
N ASP A 219 -27.95 -13.06 -3.39
CA ASP A 219 -29.18 -13.32 -4.15
C ASP A 219 -30.33 -13.73 -3.21
N SER A 220 -31.57 -13.47 -3.64
CA SER A 220 -32.76 -13.66 -2.81
C SER A 220 -33.94 -14.28 -3.57
N GLU A 221 -34.75 -15.07 -2.87
CA GLU A 221 -35.96 -15.68 -3.41
C GLU A 221 -37.16 -15.34 -2.51
N ILE A 222 -38.31 -15.05 -3.12
CA ILE A 222 -39.57 -14.74 -2.43
C ILE A 222 -40.69 -15.56 -3.08
N THR A 223 -41.41 -16.35 -2.30
CA THR A 223 -42.58 -17.11 -2.80
C THR A 223 -43.89 -16.46 -2.37
N VAL A 224 -44.70 -16.06 -3.36
CA VAL A 224 -46.06 -15.58 -3.20
C VAL A 224 -47.03 -16.73 -3.47
N VAL A 225 -47.83 -17.08 -2.46
CA VAL A 225 -48.74 -18.24 -2.49
C VAL A 225 -50.18 -17.77 -2.67
N TYR A 226 -50.90 -18.33 -3.66
CA TYR A 226 -52.30 -18.04 -3.92
C TYR A 226 -53.23 -19.03 -3.21
N GLY A 227 -53.97 -18.50 -2.23
CA GLY A 227 -55.10 -19.19 -1.60
C GLY A 227 -56.41 -18.90 -2.34
N LYS A 228 -57.38 -19.82 -2.30
CA LYS A 228 -58.73 -19.54 -2.84
C LYS A 228 -59.38 -18.41 -2.04
N ALA A 229 -59.91 -17.41 -2.74
CA ALA A 229 -60.60 -16.29 -2.13
C ALA A 229 -61.85 -16.80 -1.36
N PRO A 230 -62.16 -16.24 -0.18
CA PRO A 230 -63.36 -16.61 0.56
C PRO A 230 -64.61 -16.31 -0.28
N ASP A 231 -65.51 -17.30 -0.36
CA ASP A 231 -66.69 -17.24 -1.21
C ASP A 231 -67.64 -16.09 -0.80
N LYS A 232 -67.72 -15.08 -1.67
CA LYS A 232 -68.57 -13.89 -1.49
C LYS A 232 -70.07 -14.21 -1.49
N SER A 233 -70.48 -15.44 -1.80
CA SER A 233 -71.89 -15.88 -1.75
C SER A 233 -72.38 -16.30 -0.37
N ARG A 234 -71.49 -16.47 0.63
CA ARG A 234 -71.90 -16.73 2.02
C ARG A 234 -72.55 -15.49 2.65
N LYS A 235 -73.89 -15.42 2.59
CA LYS A 235 -74.69 -14.55 3.47
C LYS A 235 -74.22 -14.69 4.92
N PRO A 236 -74.11 -13.60 5.70
CA PRO A 236 -73.86 -13.70 7.13
C PRO A 236 -74.98 -14.52 7.79
N ASN A 237 -74.64 -15.65 8.41
CA ASN A 237 -75.56 -16.32 9.31
C ASN A 237 -75.73 -15.45 10.57
N GLN A 238 -76.99 -15.30 10.97
CA GLN A 238 -77.42 -14.54 12.14
C GLN A 238 -76.68 -15.00 13.42
N PRO A 239 -76.34 -14.10 14.36
CA PRO A 239 -75.62 -14.48 15.58
C PRO A 239 -76.45 -15.46 16.42
N ALA A 240 -75.81 -16.53 16.89
CA ALA A 240 -76.38 -17.38 17.93
C ALA A 240 -76.33 -16.64 19.29
N GLN A 241 -77.44 -16.69 20.04
CA GLN A 241 -77.47 -16.20 21.42
C GLN A 241 -76.62 -17.10 22.35
N PRO A 242 -76.13 -16.57 23.50
CA PRO A 242 -75.09 -17.23 24.27
C PRO A 242 -75.64 -18.31 25.22
N GLU A 243 -74.83 -19.34 25.47
CA GLU A 243 -75.04 -20.29 26.56
C GLU A 243 -74.63 -19.67 27.92
N LYS A 244 -75.37 -20.01 28.98
CA LYS A 244 -75.14 -19.52 30.35
C LYS A 244 -74.16 -20.42 31.13
N PRO A 245 -73.43 -19.90 32.13
CA PRO A 245 -72.24 -20.56 32.66
C PRO A 245 -72.50 -21.54 33.81
N GLY A 246 -71.55 -22.46 34.01
CA GLY A 246 -71.38 -23.26 35.23
C GLY A 246 -69.96 -23.11 35.80
N GLN A 247 -69.87 -22.83 37.11
CA GLN A 247 -68.66 -22.79 37.96
C GLN A 247 -68.52 -24.18 38.65
N ILE A 248 -67.38 -24.75 39.07
CA ILE A 248 -66.42 -24.51 40.19
C ILE A 248 -65.35 -25.65 40.16
N ASP A 249 -64.13 -25.65 40.74
CA ASP A 249 -63.23 -24.68 41.41
C ASP A 249 -61.75 -25.21 41.33
N TYR A 250 -60.79 -24.66 42.11
CA TYR A 250 -59.33 -24.92 42.07
C TYR A 250 -58.75 -25.87 43.15
N GLN A 251 -57.52 -26.38 42.89
CA GLN A 251 -56.31 -26.52 43.77
C GLN A 251 -55.42 -27.69 43.25
N GLY A 252 -54.09 -27.68 43.15
CA GLY A 252 -53.00 -26.78 43.52
C GLY A 252 -51.64 -27.40 43.09
N GLN A 253 -50.52 -26.67 43.17
CA GLN A 253 -49.14 -27.05 42.78
C GLN A 253 -48.20 -26.79 44.01
N PRO A 254 -46.85 -27.08 44.06
CA PRO A 254 -45.91 -27.60 43.05
C PRO A 254 -44.69 -28.49 43.50
N GLN A 255 -43.78 -28.82 42.54
CA GLN A 255 -42.35 -29.25 42.66
C GLN A 255 -42.03 -30.71 43.12
N GLU A 256 -40.88 -31.37 42.85
CA GLU A 256 -39.53 -31.01 42.31
C GLU A 256 -38.99 -31.94 41.17
N ILE A 257 -37.76 -31.67 40.67
CA ILE A 257 -37.07 -32.18 39.46
C ILE A 257 -35.85 -33.09 39.83
N PRO A 258 -35.18 -33.82 38.89
CA PRO A 258 -34.03 -33.22 38.17
C PRO A 258 -33.74 -33.69 36.71
N SER A 259 -33.24 -32.74 35.89
CA SER A 259 -32.21 -32.86 34.80
C SER A 259 -32.35 -33.91 33.67
N ALA A 260 -32.30 -33.61 32.36
CA ALA A 260 -31.81 -32.44 31.58
C ALA A 260 -32.70 -32.23 30.31
N SER A 261 -32.41 -31.45 29.24
CA SER A 261 -31.20 -30.72 28.78
C SER A 261 -31.55 -29.55 27.81
N ALA A 262 -30.62 -29.19 26.90
CA ALA A 262 -30.68 -28.21 25.79
C ALA A 262 -31.94 -28.28 24.88
N GLU A 263 -32.39 -27.24 24.17
CA GLU A 263 -31.78 -25.93 23.83
C GLU A 263 -32.86 -24.83 23.64
N THR A 264 -32.51 -23.53 23.68
CA THR A 264 -33.51 -22.44 23.80
C THR A 264 -33.75 -21.62 22.52
N ARG A 265 -35.02 -21.65 22.08
CA ARG A 265 -35.94 -20.52 21.77
C ARG A 265 -35.35 -19.16 21.37
N ASN A 266 -35.90 -18.60 20.29
CA ASN A 266 -35.98 -17.15 20.07
C ASN A 266 -37.45 -16.66 20.19
N LYS A 267 -37.68 -15.47 20.76
CA LYS A 267 -39.02 -14.85 20.92
C LYS A 267 -38.96 -13.36 20.54
N LEU A 268 -40.05 -12.83 19.98
CA LEU A 268 -40.21 -11.40 19.67
C LEU A 268 -40.16 -10.51 20.92
N PRO A 269 -39.86 -9.22 20.72
CA PRO A 269 -40.55 -8.14 21.43
C PRO A 269 -41.27 -7.15 20.48
N GLN A 270 -41.89 -6.14 21.09
CA GLN A 270 -42.96 -5.26 20.57
C GLN A 270 -42.49 -3.81 20.36
N THR A 271 -43.23 -3.07 19.51
CA THR A 271 -43.57 -1.62 19.53
C THR A 271 -42.76 -0.60 20.37
N GLY A 272 -42.45 0.57 19.78
CA GLY A 272 -42.18 1.82 20.52
C GLY A 272 -41.67 2.97 19.63
N ASP A 273 -42.24 4.17 19.79
CA ASP A 273 -41.88 5.42 19.08
C ASP A 273 -40.74 6.22 19.76
N ASP A 274 -40.30 7.28 19.07
CA ASP A 274 -39.68 8.53 19.54
C ASP A 274 -38.18 8.60 19.99
N ASN A 275 -37.39 9.22 19.10
CA ASN A 275 -36.54 10.42 19.27
C ASN A 275 -35.40 10.55 20.33
N ASP A 276 -34.30 11.18 19.85
CA ASP A 276 -33.24 11.93 20.54
C ASP A 276 -32.15 11.27 21.43
N SER A 277 -30.97 11.16 20.81
CA SER A 277 -29.67 11.68 21.29
C SER A 277 -28.73 10.85 22.23
N ALA A 278 -27.42 11.03 21.95
CA ALA A 278 -26.22 10.84 22.80
C ALA A 278 -25.51 9.46 22.93
N LEU A 279 -24.27 9.44 22.40
CA LEU A 279 -23.00 8.91 22.97
C LEU A 279 -22.80 7.39 23.28
N ALA A 280 -21.87 6.77 22.52
CA ALA A 280 -20.75 5.89 22.97
C ALA A 280 -21.03 4.55 23.72
N ALA A 281 -20.27 3.43 23.56
CA ALA A 281 -19.08 3.10 22.76
C ALA A 281 -18.81 1.56 22.71
N GLY A 282 -17.93 1.13 21.78
CA GLY A 282 -17.24 -0.19 21.77
C GLY A 282 -18.02 -1.35 21.12
N PHE A 283 -17.44 -2.42 20.54
CA PHE A 283 -16.06 -2.88 20.27
C PHE A 283 -16.18 -4.07 19.26
N ILE A 284 -15.20 -4.59 18.49
CA ILE A 284 -13.74 -4.45 18.30
C ILE A 284 -13.45 -4.29 16.77
N GLY A 285 -12.32 -3.69 16.38
CA GLY A 285 -11.69 -3.87 15.05
C GLY A 285 -10.21 -4.27 15.18
N LEU A 286 -9.73 -5.21 14.36
CA LEU A 286 -8.31 -5.57 14.31
C LEU A 286 -7.54 -4.61 13.39
N THR A 287 -6.62 -3.84 13.97
CA THR A 287 -5.65 -3.03 13.21
C THR A 287 -4.22 -3.40 13.62
N SER A 288 -3.45 -3.93 12.67
CA SER A 288 -2.00 -4.02 12.78
C SER A 288 -1.38 -2.68 12.35
N LEU A 289 -0.64 -2.03 13.25
CA LEU A 289 0.13 -0.82 12.92
C LEU A 289 1.63 -1.10 13.07
N LEU A 290 2.40 -0.82 12.01
CA LEU A 290 3.85 -0.72 12.06
C LEU A 290 4.22 0.73 12.44
N ALA A 291 5.18 0.93 13.35
CA ALA A 291 5.74 2.26 13.60
C ALA A 291 7.22 2.19 14.03
N MET A 292 7.98 3.17 13.54
CA MET A 292 9.44 3.27 13.54
C MET A 292 10.06 3.95 14.77
N LEU A 293 11.37 3.68 14.96
CA LEU A 293 12.43 4.56 15.53
C LEU A 293 12.36 5.15 16.96
N GLY A 294 13.53 5.21 17.63
CA GLY A 294 13.75 6.11 18.78
C GLY A 294 15.04 5.88 19.61
N LEU A 295 16.09 6.67 19.37
CA LEU A 295 17.40 6.67 20.06
C LEU A 295 17.39 6.63 21.61
N GLY A 296 18.41 5.98 22.21
CA GLY A 296 18.77 6.12 23.63
C GLY A 296 20.27 5.89 23.92
N LYS A 297 21.02 6.96 24.24
CA LYS A 297 22.49 6.96 24.41
C LYS A 297 22.91 7.32 25.84
N LYS A 298 23.68 6.45 26.53
CA LYS A 298 24.55 6.66 27.74
C LYS A 298 24.84 5.29 28.42
N ARG A 299 25.94 5.04 29.15
CA ARG A 299 27.26 5.68 29.34
C ARG A 299 28.21 4.59 29.95
N LYS A 300 29.53 4.80 29.93
CA LYS A 300 30.55 3.90 30.53
C LYS A 300 30.26 3.48 31.98
N GLN A 301 30.59 2.23 32.31
CA GLN A 301 31.42 1.70 33.42
C GLN A 301 31.52 0.17 33.21
N ASP A 302 32.65 -0.52 33.41
CA ASP A 302 34.03 -0.13 33.78
C ASP A 302 35.04 -0.71 32.78
#